data_AF-A0A1F3TZ77-F1
#
_entry.id   AF-A0A1F3TZ77-F1
#
_cell.length_a   1.000
_cell.length_b   1.000
_cell.length_c   1.000
_cell.angle_alpha   90.00
_cell.angle_beta   90.00
_cell.angle_gamma   90.00
#
_symmetry.space_group_name_H-M   'P 1'
#
loop_
_entity.id
_entity.type
_entity.pdbx_description
1 polymer ?
#
loop_
_entity_poly.entity_id
_entity_poly.type
_entity_poly.pdbx_seq_one_letter_code
_entity_poly.pdbx_strand_id
1 'polypeptide(L)'
;MRSKYYLAITVTLLIMAFFFLRDRSDHPLDLAVTVTEEEDSAEVAATPAADDKVMAKQASGTKLLKEKSVQDSSVEQIEEIETTFSEHLQQLGVCLGFQSTVDAEKVEPSLENLTNSLRPALGEIVVKMDDWTQTDLKYGDGSMKRIRTEVEYLDNGSPVKRAQLYKLNDQGMPELQPLATEVATDPTDDFLNSLKADGQETLEEKGSRIYYQEGEELVVVERSGKVQSFSLSKGEKTFSCTETDASTSHCQCL
;
A
#
# COMPACT_ATOMS: atom_id res chain seq x y z
N MET A 1 -41.09 37.73 22.02
CA MET A 1 -40.44 36.78 21.08
C MET A 1 -39.04 36.36 21.52
N ARG A 2 -38.17 37.27 22.02
CA ARG A 2 -36.79 36.95 22.44
C ARG A 2 -36.64 35.86 23.52
N SER A 3 -37.53 35.78 24.51
CA SER A 3 -37.46 34.78 25.60
C SER A 3 -37.58 33.31 25.13
N LYS A 4 -38.29 33.06 24.02
CA LYS A 4 -38.44 31.69 23.48
C LYS A 4 -37.16 31.17 22.82
N TYR A 5 -36.33 32.07 22.27
CA TYR A 5 -35.06 31.71 21.66
C TYR A 5 -33.98 31.39 22.70
N TYR A 6 -33.95 32.13 23.81
CA TYR A 6 -33.02 31.83 24.90
C TYR A 6 -33.29 30.46 25.54
N LEU A 7 -34.57 30.10 25.70
CA LEU A 7 -34.96 28.80 26.23
C LEU A 7 -34.50 27.65 25.31
N ALA A 8 -34.67 27.80 23.99
CA ALA A 8 -34.21 26.81 23.02
C ALA A 8 -32.69 26.62 23.05
N ILE A 9 -31.93 27.72 23.08
CA ILE A 9 -30.45 27.68 23.13
C ILE A 9 -29.96 27.00 24.42
N THR A 10 -30.56 27.33 25.57
CA THR A 10 -30.17 26.71 26.84
C THR A 10 -30.45 25.21 26.89
N VAL A 11 -31.54 24.76 26.26
CA VAL A 11 -31.88 23.32 26.20
C VAL A 11 -30.90 22.58 25.30
N THR A 12 -30.53 23.14 24.15
CA THR A 12 -29.56 22.51 23.24
C THR A 12 -28.18 22.37 23.88
N LEU A 13 -27.72 23.40 24.61
CA LEU A 13 -26.44 23.35 25.33
C LEU A 13 -26.44 22.30 26.45
N LEU A 14 -27.56 22.17 27.18
CA LEU A 14 -27.70 21.14 28.22
C LEU A 14 -27.70 19.72 27.64
N ILE A 15 -28.32 19.51 26.48
CA ILE A 15 -28.32 18.22 25.79
C ILE A 15 -26.90 17.86 25.32
N MET A 16 -26.18 18.80 24.69
CA MET A 16 -24.80 18.54 24.26
C MET A 16 -23.88 18.24 25.45
N ALA A 17 -24.00 18.99 26.55
CA ALA A 17 -23.22 18.73 27.76
C ALA A 17 -23.52 17.35 28.37
N PHE A 18 -24.78 16.92 28.34
CA PHE A 18 -25.17 15.59 28.82
C PHE A 18 -24.58 14.46 27.97
N PHE A 19 -24.60 14.59 26.64
CA PHE A 19 -23.96 13.60 25.76
C PHE A 19 -22.44 13.55 25.96
N PHE A 20 -21.78 14.70 26.08
CA PHE A 20 -20.33 14.77 26.26
C PHE A 20 -19.87 14.17 27.60
N LEU A 21 -20.65 14.35 28.67
CA LEU A 21 -20.34 13.78 29.98
C LEU A 21 -20.61 12.27 30.03
N ARG A 22 -21.62 11.78 29.31
CA ARG A 22 -21.94 10.35 29.22
C ARG A 22 -20.89 9.58 28.42
N ASP A 23 -20.36 10.16 27.34
CA ASP A 23 -19.36 9.51 26.49
C ASP A 23 -18.00 9.34 27.20
N ARG A 24 -17.71 10.21 28.17
CA ARG A 24 -16.45 10.18 28.94
C ARG A 24 -16.40 9.09 30.02
N SER A 25 -17.55 8.53 30.41
CA SER A 25 -17.63 7.51 31.48
C SER A 25 -17.36 6.08 31.03
N ASP A 26 -17.41 5.78 29.72
CA ASP A 26 -17.38 4.40 29.21
C ASP A 26 -16.00 3.93 28.71
N HIS A 27 -14.94 4.75 28.85
CA HIS A 27 -13.58 4.36 28.46
C HIS A 27 -12.51 4.66 29.53
N PRO A 28 -12.35 3.79 30.54
CA PRO A 28 -11.11 3.73 31.30
C PRO A 28 -10.01 3.09 30.43
N LEU A 29 -8.95 3.84 30.14
CA LEU A 29 -7.70 3.35 29.54
C LEU A 29 -6.98 2.46 30.56
N ASP A 30 -7.17 1.15 30.45
CA ASP A 30 -6.47 0.16 31.26
C ASP A 30 -5.17 -0.25 30.54
N LEU A 31 -4.07 0.38 30.96
CA LEU A 31 -2.71 0.06 30.54
C LEU A 31 -2.07 -0.79 31.64
N ALA A 32 -2.22 -2.11 31.55
CA ALA A 32 -1.51 -3.07 32.39
C ALA A 32 -0.66 -3.99 31.52
N VAL A 33 0.61 -3.63 31.40
CA VAL A 33 1.69 -4.49 30.90
C VAL A 33 2.03 -5.49 32.01
N THR A 34 1.84 -6.78 31.76
CA THR A 34 2.45 -7.85 32.56
C THR A 34 3.44 -8.62 31.69
N VAL A 35 4.71 -8.36 31.98
CA VAL A 35 5.88 -9.17 31.61
C VAL A 35 5.86 -10.42 32.49
N THR A 36 6.07 -11.59 31.90
CA THR A 36 6.61 -12.75 32.62
C THR A 36 7.52 -13.54 31.68
N GLU A 37 8.79 -13.60 32.07
CA GLU A 37 9.89 -14.42 31.55
C GLU A 37 9.87 -15.86 32.15
N GLU A 38 10.84 -16.66 31.69
CA GLU A 38 11.35 -17.98 32.14
C GLU A 38 10.89 -19.19 31.29
N GLU A 39 11.77 -19.72 30.40
CA GLU A 39 12.85 -20.73 30.63
C GLU A 39 12.28 -22.14 30.88
N ASP A 40 12.85 -23.29 30.53
CA ASP A 40 13.99 -23.80 29.74
C ASP A 40 13.78 -25.34 29.76
N SER A 41 14.35 -26.08 28.80
CA SER A 41 14.97 -27.42 28.98
C SER A 41 14.76 -28.36 27.80
N ALA A 42 15.92 -28.77 27.27
CA ALA A 42 16.17 -29.74 26.21
C ALA A 42 15.87 -31.19 26.61
N GLU A 43 15.71 -32.07 25.61
CA GLU A 43 16.48 -33.34 25.58
C GLU A 43 16.61 -33.93 24.17
N VAL A 44 17.78 -34.50 23.95
CA VAL A 44 18.34 -35.13 22.75
C VAL A 44 18.03 -36.62 22.76
N ALA A 45 17.79 -37.24 21.60
CA ALA A 45 18.11 -38.67 21.44
C ALA A 45 18.42 -39.03 19.97
N ALA A 46 19.41 -39.88 19.82
CA ALA A 46 20.16 -40.20 18.62
C ALA A 46 19.49 -41.21 17.66
N THR A 47 19.95 -41.14 16.40
CA THR A 47 20.01 -42.14 15.32
C THR A 47 20.61 -43.50 15.77
N PRO A 48 20.58 -44.63 15.00
CA PRO A 48 20.81 -44.72 13.55
C PRO A 48 20.21 -45.95 12.76
N ALA A 49 20.63 -46.03 11.48
CA ALA A 49 20.80 -47.21 10.59
C ALA A 49 19.55 -47.82 9.93
N ALA A 50 19.61 -48.49 8.78
CA ALA A 50 20.35 -48.44 7.52
C ALA A 50 19.77 -49.61 6.67
N ASP A 51 19.89 -49.51 5.35
CA ASP A 51 19.83 -50.57 4.34
C ASP A 51 18.49 -51.16 3.85
N ASP A 52 18.13 -50.67 2.65
CA ASP A 52 18.19 -51.42 1.38
C ASP A 52 17.18 -52.56 1.14
N LYS A 53 16.24 -52.33 0.21
CA LYS A 53 16.03 -53.17 -0.98
C LYS A 53 14.89 -52.70 -1.89
N VAL A 54 15.29 -52.47 -3.15
CA VAL A 54 14.45 -52.38 -4.34
C VAL A 54 13.71 -53.70 -4.59
N MET A 55 12.42 -53.62 -4.94
CA MET A 55 11.80 -54.45 -6.01
C MET A 55 10.48 -53.80 -6.45
N ALA A 56 10.43 -53.48 -7.73
CA ALA A 56 9.29 -52.92 -8.43
C ALA A 56 8.09 -53.89 -8.48
N LYS A 57 6.90 -53.30 -8.65
CA LYS A 57 5.96 -53.56 -9.77
C LYS A 57 4.51 -53.53 -9.27
N GLN A 58 3.81 -52.42 -9.47
CA GLN A 58 2.40 -52.49 -9.79
C GLN A 58 1.94 -51.29 -10.60
N ALA A 59 1.29 -51.62 -11.71
CA ALA A 59 0.72 -50.72 -12.69
C ALA A 59 -0.38 -49.84 -12.06
N SER A 60 -0.44 -48.58 -12.47
CA SER A 60 -1.69 -47.84 -12.42
C SER A 60 -1.75 -46.88 -13.59
N GLY A 61 -2.91 -46.88 -14.25
CA GLY A 61 -3.12 -46.39 -15.60
C GLY A 61 -2.79 -44.92 -15.81
N THR A 62 -2.30 -44.66 -17.01
CA THR A 62 -2.17 -43.34 -17.62
C THR A 62 -3.55 -42.70 -17.74
N LYS A 63 -3.99 -42.02 -16.67
CA LYS A 63 -5.00 -40.97 -16.79
C LYS A 63 -4.22 -39.75 -17.28
N LEU A 64 -4.34 -39.45 -18.57
CA LEU A 64 -3.95 -38.17 -19.16
C LEU A 64 -4.73 -37.07 -18.44
N LEU A 65 -4.18 -36.59 -17.32
CA LEU A 65 -4.54 -35.29 -16.78
C LEU A 65 -3.89 -34.29 -17.72
N LYS A 66 -4.77 -33.66 -18.52
CA LYS A 66 -4.48 -32.47 -19.29
C LYS A 66 -3.87 -31.45 -18.32
N GLU A 67 -2.56 -31.33 -18.40
CA GLU A 67 -1.77 -30.31 -17.74
C GLU A 67 -2.26 -28.97 -18.29
N LYS A 68 -3.20 -28.34 -17.56
CA LYS A 68 -3.59 -26.97 -17.85
C LYS A 68 -2.39 -26.13 -17.48
N SER A 69 -1.62 -25.82 -18.51
CA SER A 69 -0.49 -24.90 -18.55
C SER A 69 -0.69 -23.74 -17.56
N VAL A 70 0.15 -23.69 -16.53
CA VAL A 70 0.28 -22.56 -15.57
C VAL A 70 0.56 -21.25 -16.30
N GLN A 71 1.06 -21.32 -17.53
CA GLN A 71 1.41 -20.16 -18.34
C GLN A 71 0.19 -19.51 -19.00
N ASP A 72 -0.85 -20.28 -19.32
CA ASP A 72 -2.08 -19.78 -19.96
C ASP A 72 -2.90 -18.91 -18.99
N SER A 73 -3.00 -19.33 -17.72
CA SER A 73 -3.72 -18.58 -16.69
C SER A 73 -3.08 -17.24 -16.33
N SER A 74 -1.76 -17.11 -16.48
CA SER A 74 -1.05 -15.86 -16.16
C SER A 74 -1.27 -14.78 -17.22
N VAL A 75 -1.37 -15.18 -18.50
CA VAL A 75 -1.61 -14.25 -19.61
C VAL A 75 -3.06 -13.79 -19.58
N GLU A 76 -4.01 -14.72 -19.42
CA GLU A 76 -5.43 -14.40 -19.29
C GLU A 76 -5.69 -13.39 -18.15
N GLN A 77 -5.02 -13.56 -17.00
CA GLN A 77 -5.14 -12.63 -15.86
C GLN A 77 -4.57 -11.24 -16.16
N ILE A 78 -3.42 -11.15 -16.84
CA ILE A 78 -2.83 -9.85 -17.20
C ILE A 78 -3.78 -9.11 -18.15
N GLU A 79 -4.33 -9.80 -19.15
CA GLU A 79 -5.27 -9.19 -20.08
C GLU A 79 -6.55 -8.71 -19.40
N GLU A 80 -7.07 -9.46 -18.43
CA GLU A 80 -8.22 -9.07 -17.61
C GLU A 80 -7.94 -7.81 -16.80
N ILE A 81 -6.77 -7.74 -16.15
CA ILE A 81 -6.33 -6.55 -15.39
C ILE A 81 -6.23 -5.33 -16.31
N GLU A 82 -5.61 -5.47 -17.48
CA GLU A 82 -5.43 -4.36 -18.42
C GLU A 82 -6.75 -3.87 -19.01
N THR A 83 -7.69 -4.79 -19.25
CA THR A 83 -9.04 -4.46 -19.73
C THR A 83 -9.81 -3.70 -18.64
N THR A 84 -9.79 -4.24 -17.42
CA THR A 84 -10.45 -3.62 -16.25
C THR A 84 -9.90 -2.23 -15.95
N PHE A 85 -8.57 -2.06 -16.04
CA PHE A 85 -7.94 -0.75 -15.87
C PHE A 85 -8.38 0.25 -16.95
N SER A 86 -8.46 -0.18 -18.22
CA SER A 86 -8.99 0.66 -19.30
C SER A 86 -10.43 1.13 -19.03
N GLU A 87 -11.30 0.22 -18.60
CA GLU A 87 -12.69 0.55 -18.22
C GLU A 87 -12.75 1.55 -17.06
N HIS A 88 -11.89 1.40 -16.05
CA HIS A 88 -11.80 2.35 -14.95
C HIS A 88 -11.36 3.75 -15.39
N LEU A 89 -10.44 3.87 -16.34
CA LEU A 89 -10.05 5.18 -16.90
C LEU A 89 -11.21 5.84 -17.68
N GLN A 90 -12.07 5.04 -18.32
CA GLN A 90 -13.30 5.57 -18.95
C GLN A 90 -14.31 6.05 -17.90
N GLN A 91 -14.53 5.26 -16.84
CA GLN A 91 -15.40 5.62 -15.71
C GLN A 91 -14.94 6.89 -15.00
N LEU A 92 -13.62 7.06 -14.86
CA LEU A 92 -12.99 8.24 -14.29
C LEU A 92 -13.39 9.51 -15.05
N GLY A 93 -13.28 9.49 -16.39
CA GLY A 93 -13.69 10.64 -17.22
C GLY A 93 -15.16 10.99 -17.05
N VAL A 94 -16.03 9.97 -17.00
CA VAL A 94 -17.48 10.16 -16.75
C VAL A 94 -17.73 10.76 -15.36
N CYS A 95 -17.06 10.24 -14.32
CA CYS A 95 -17.19 10.73 -12.95
C CYS A 95 -16.81 12.21 -12.83
N LEU A 96 -15.62 12.56 -13.34
CA LEU A 96 -15.00 13.88 -13.19
C LEU A 96 -15.40 14.88 -14.29
N GLY A 97 -16.27 14.46 -15.22
CA GLY A 97 -16.89 15.35 -16.20
C GLY A 97 -15.96 15.80 -17.32
N PHE A 98 -15.04 14.93 -17.76
CA PHE A 98 -14.22 15.18 -18.93
C PHE A 98 -14.29 14.02 -19.93
N GLN A 99 -14.03 14.32 -21.19
CA GLN A 99 -14.02 13.30 -22.24
C GLN A 99 -12.83 12.37 -22.01
N SER A 100 -13.08 11.11 -21.68
CA SER A 100 -12.01 10.11 -21.65
C SER A 100 -11.41 10.00 -23.04
N THR A 101 -10.07 10.02 -23.12
CA THR A 101 -9.31 9.80 -24.36
C THR A 101 -8.78 8.37 -24.46
N VAL A 102 -9.28 7.47 -23.60
CA VAL A 102 -8.86 6.07 -23.57
C VAL A 102 -9.70 5.27 -24.56
N ASP A 103 -9.16 5.14 -25.77
CA ASP A 103 -9.76 4.35 -26.86
C ASP A 103 -9.21 2.91 -26.94
N ALA A 104 -8.22 2.57 -26.10
CA ALA A 104 -7.59 1.25 -26.10
C ALA A 104 -8.44 0.23 -25.32
N GLU A 105 -8.59 -0.98 -25.85
CA GLU A 105 -9.28 -2.08 -25.17
C GLU A 105 -8.52 -2.57 -23.94
N LYS A 106 -7.19 -2.51 -23.97
CA LYS A 106 -6.27 -2.92 -22.91
C LYS A 106 -5.29 -1.81 -22.60
N VAL A 107 -5.13 -1.50 -21.33
CA VAL A 107 -4.15 -0.51 -20.85
C VAL A 107 -3.43 -1.08 -19.64
N GLU A 108 -2.10 -1.08 -19.70
CA GLU A 108 -1.28 -1.47 -18.56
C GLU A 108 -1.49 -0.48 -17.39
N PRO A 109 -1.72 -0.95 -16.14
CA PRO A 109 -1.87 -0.10 -14.97
C PRO A 109 -0.52 0.47 -14.56
N SER A 110 0.01 1.42 -15.32
CA SER A 110 1.25 2.15 -15.03
C SER A 110 0.96 3.63 -14.80
N LEU A 111 1.83 4.31 -14.05
CA LEU A 111 1.64 5.74 -13.80
C LEU A 111 1.73 6.55 -15.10
N GLU A 112 2.57 6.11 -16.04
CA GLU A 112 2.67 6.73 -17.35
C GLU A 112 1.34 6.66 -18.11
N ASN A 113 0.71 5.49 -18.18
CA ASN A 113 -0.57 5.34 -18.87
C ASN A 113 -1.69 6.13 -18.17
N LEU A 114 -1.73 6.09 -16.84
CA LEU A 114 -2.67 6.89 -16.05
C LEU A 114 -2.50 8.38 -16.37
N THR A 115 -1.30 8.94 -16.21
CA THR A 115 -1.07 10.37 -16.42
C THR A 115 -1.23 10.80 -17.87
N ASN A 116 -0.85 9.95 -18.84
CA ASN A 116 -1.09 10.19 -20.26
C ASN A 116 -2.59 10.26 -20.60
N SER A 117 -3.42 9.42 -19.96
CA SER A 117 -4.87 9.47 -20.15
C SER A 117 -5.53 10.74 -19.58
N LEU A 118 -4.92 11.33 -18.55
CA LEU A 118 -5.41 12.53 -17.88
C LEU A 118 -4.95 13.83 -18.55
N ARG A 119 -3.77 13.83 -19.19
CA ARG A 119 -3.15 15.02 -19.78
C ARG A 119 -4.08 15.83 -20.71
N PRO A 120 -4.88 15.22 -21.61
CA PRO A 120 -5.78 15.99 -22.48
C PRO A 120 -6.85 16.79 -21.73
N ALA A 121 -7.22 16.36 -20.52
CA ALA A 121 -8.28 16.98 -19.72
C ALA A 121 -7.75 17.89 -18.60
N LEU A 122 -6.59 17.56 -18.02
CA LEU A 122 -6.03 18.25 -16.85
C LEU A 122 -4.78 19.09 -17.17
N GLY A 123 -4.26 18.99 -18.40
CA GLY A 123 -3.03 19.66 -18.79
C GLY A 123 -1.77 18.98 -18.26
N GLU A 124 -0.69 19.75 -18.16
CA GLU A 124 0.60 19.23 -17.70
C GLU A 124 0.67 19.09 -16.18
N ILE A 125 1.52 18.16 -15.74
CA ILE A 125 1.88 18.03 -14.33
C ILE A 125 2.74 19.23 -13.94
N VAL A 126 2.33 19.94 -12.88
CA VAL A 126 3.09 21.07 -12.32
C VAL A 126 4.05 20.60 -11.24
N VAL A 127 3.58 19.69 -10.38
CA VAL A 127 4.37 19.15 -9.28
C VAL A 127 4.12 17.65 -9.18
N LYS A 128 5.20 16.89 -9.01
CA LYS A 128 5.16 15.49 -8.57
C LYS A 128 6.11 15.34 -7.40
N MET A 129 5.62 14.74 -6.32
CA MET A 129 6.41 14.43 -5.14
C MET A 129 6.08 13.01 -4.66
N ASP A 130 7.08 12.31 -4.16
CA ASP A 130 6.88 11.02 -3.50
C ASP A 130 6.70 11.30 -2.01
N ASP A 131 5.48 11.09 -1.50
CA ASP A 131 5.13 11.25 -0.08
C ASP A 131 5.82 10.17 0.76
N TRP A 132 5.98 8.96 0.20
CA TRP A 132 6.76 7.90 0.81
C TRP A 132 7.26 6.90 -0.23
N THR A 133 8.35 6.20 0.10
CA THR A 133 8.86 5.05 -0.66
C THR A 133 9.15 3.90 0.28
N GLN A 134 9.09 2.68 -0.24
CA GLN A 134 9.38 1.46 0.47
C GLN A 134 10.08 0.48 -0.46
N THR A 135 11.14 -0.15 0.05
CA THR A 135 11.86 -1.20 -0.66
C THR A 135 12.12 -2.35 0.30
N ASP A 136 11.65 -3.55 -0.06
CA ASP A 136 11.94 -4.77 0.68
C ASP A 136 13.09 -5.53 0.02
N LEU A 137 14.08 -5.89 0.82
CA LEU A 137 15.33 -6.49 0.42
C LEU A 137 15.49 -7.86 1.05
N LYS A 138 15.92 -8.83 0.24
CA LYS A 138 16.37 -10.14 0.70
C LYS A 138 17.89 -10.24 0.59
N TYR A 139 18.56 -10.54 1.69
CA TYR A 139 20.01 -10.70 1.73
C TYR A 139 20.42 -12.16 1.55
N GLY A 140 21.70 -12.38 1.23
CA GLY A 140 22.26 -13.72 1.01
C GLY A 140 22.21 -14.66 2.21
N ASP A 141 22.11 -14.11 3.43
CA ASP A 141 21.90 -14.86 4.68
C ASP A 141 20.43 -15.23 4.92
N GLY A 142 19.52 -14.86 4.00
CA GLY A 142 18.09 -15.09 4.10
C GLY A 142 17.34 -14.03 4.90
N SER A 143 18.04 -13.08 5.54
CA SER A 143 17.40 -12.00 6.26
C SER A 143 16.64 -11.05 5.31
N MET A 144 15.52 -10.54 5.81
CA MET A 144 14.69 -9.59 5.09
C MET A 144 14.78 -8.23 5.78
N LYS A 145 15.01 -7.16 5.02
CA LYS A 145 14.93 -5.78 5.53
C LYS A 145 14.00 -4.95 4.68
N ARG A 146 13.42 -3.93 5.29
CA ARG A 146 12.61 -2.92 4.63
C ARG A 146 13.21 -1.55 4.88
N ILE A 147 13.47 -0.84 3.79
CA ILE A 147 13.84 0.58 3.83
C ILE A 147 12.58 1.36 3.50
N ARG A 148 12.19 2.28 4.38
CA ARG A 148 11.07 3.20 4.12
C ARG A 148 11.59 4.63 4.18
N THR A 149 11.19 5.45 3.21
CA THR A 149 11.31 6.90 3.33
C THR A 149 9.93 7.54 3.36
N GLU A 150 9.77 8.62 4.11
CA GLU A 150 8.50 9.31 4.27
C GLU A 150 8.74 10.82 4.42
N VAL A 151 7.90 11.62 3.78
CA VAL A 151 7.94 13.07 3.85
C VAL A 151 6.98 13.53 4.92
N GLU A 152 7.51 14.14 5.97
CA GLU A 152 6.76 14.74 7.05
C GLU A 152 6.43 16.20 6.72
N TYR A 153 5.15 16.50 6.53
CA TYR A 153 4.66 17.85 6.29
C TYR A 153 4.33 18.53 7.63
N LEU A 154 5.16 19.49 8.03
CA LEU A 154 4.97 20.26 9.27
C LEU A 154 4.15 21.52 8.99
N ASP A 155 3.17 21.83 9.85
CA ASP A 155 2.23 22.96 9.68
C ASP A 155 2.89 24.33 9.41
N ASN A 156 4.13 24.53 9.89
CA ASN A 156 4.87 25.80 9.75
C ASN A 156 6.35 25.58 9.36
N GLY A 157 6.67 24.47 8.69
CA GLY A 157 8.04 24.10 8.34
C GLY A 157 8.17 23.66 6.90
N SER A 158 9.42 23.61 6.42
CA SER A 158 9.73 22.87 5.20
C SER A 158 9.46 21.37 5.43
N PRO A 159 8.97 20.64 4.42
CA PRO A 159 8.84 19.19 4.50
C PRO A 159 10.19 18.54 4.83
N VAL A 160 10.18 17.51 5.69
CA VAL A 160 11.39 16.79 6.10
C VAL A 160 11.28 15.34 5.66
N LYS A 161 12.29 14.84 4.94
CA LYS A 161 12.32 13.43 4.55
C LYS A 161 12.94 12.60 5.67
N ARG A 162 12.27 11.52 6.09
CA ARG A 162 12.77 10.59 7.11
C ARG A 162 13.09 9.25 6.48
N ALA A 163 14.24 8.67 6.81
CA ALA A 163 14.56 7.27 6.52
C ALA A 163 14.31 6.40 7.74
N GLN A 164 13.74 5.23 7.50
CA GLN A 164 13.49 4.19 8.48
C GLN A 164 14.01 2.87 7.92
N LEU A 165 14.68 2.08 8.76
CA LEU A 165 15.16 0.74 8.42
C LEU A 165 14.47 -0.26 9.35
N TYR A 166 13.91 -1.30 8.76
CA TYR A 166 13.27 -2.38 9.49
C TYR A 166 13.93 -3.70 9.15
N LYS A 167 14.08 -4.58 10.13
CA LYS A 167 14.30 -6.00 9.92
C LYS A 167 12.94 -6.69 9.93
N LEU A 168 12.63 -7.53 8.95
CA LEU A 168 11.41 -8.34 9.00
C LEU A 168 11.74 -9.63 9.74
N ASN A 169 10.96 -9.96 10.76
CA ASN A 169 11.11 -11.21 11.50
C ASN A 169 10.48 -12.40 10.74
N ASP A 170 10.53 -13.60 11.31
CA ASP A 170 10.06 -14.83 10.67
C ASP A 170 8.54 -14.82 10.37
N GLN A 171 7.79 -13.92 11.01
CA GLN A 171 6.36 -13.71 10.75
C GLN A 171 6.09 -12.63 9.69
N GLY A 172 7.16 -12.06 9.10
CA GLY A 172 7.08 -10.93 8.16
C GLY A 172 6.78 -9.59 8.83
N MET A 173 6.80 -9.51 10.17
CA MET A 173 6.51 -8.29 10.90
C MET A 173 7.75 -7.39 10.96
N PRO A 174 7.61 -6.06 10.73
CA PRO A 174 8.73 -5.14 10.75
C PRO A 174 9.17 -4.81 12.19
N GLU A 175 10.45 -4.95 12.46
CA GLU A 175 11.13 -4.52 13.69
C GLU A 175 12.08 -3.36 13.36
N LEU A 176 11.87 -2.21 14.01
CA LEU A 176 12.65 -1.00 13.73
C LEU A 176 14.13 -1.23 14.10
N GLN A 177 15.01 -1.04 13.13
CA GLN A 177 16.45 -0.96 13.33
C GLN A 177 16.85 0.52 13.42
N PRO A 178 17.31 1.02 14.58
CA PRO A 178 17.64 2.43 14.73
C PRO A 178 18.70 2.89 13.74
N LEU A 179 18.43 4.02 13.08
CA LEU A 179 19.40 4.77 12.30
C LEU A 179 19.89 5.96 13.13
N ALA A 180 21.15 6.38 12.92
CA ALA A 180 21.65 7.61 13.53
C ALA A 180 20.83 8.81 13.01
N THR A 181 20.56 9.78 13.88
CA THR A 181 19.65 10.90 13.56
C THR A 181 20.10 11.71 12.35
N GLU A 182 21.41 11.82 12.15
CA GLU A 182 22.07 12.56 11.08
C GLU A 182 21.84 11.94 9.69
N VAL A 183 21.60 10.63 9.62
CA VAL A 183 21.33 9.91 8.37
C VAL A 183 19.85 9.53 8.23
N ALA A 184 19.10 9.56 9.33
CA ALA A 184 17.66 9.34 9.33
C ALA A 184 16.86 10.57 8.87
N THR A 185 17.44 11.77 8.94
CA THR A 185 16.78 13.04 8.59
C THR A 185 17.41 13.61 7.33
N ASP A 186 16.60 13.89 6.32
CA ASP A 186 17.01 14.29 4.97
C ASP A 186 18.13 13.39 4.41
N PRO A 187 17.88 12.06 4.32
CA PRO A 187 18.88 11.09 3.89
C PRO A 187 19.37 11.39 2.48
N THR A 188 20.69 11.26 2.26
CA THR A 188 21.26 11.33 0.91
C THR A 188 20.92 10.07 0.11
N ASP A 189 20.85 10.20 -1.22
CA ASP A 189 20.62 9.05 -2.09
C ASP A 189 21.75 8.01 -1.96
N ASP A 190 23.00 8.46 -1.78
CA ASP A 190 24.14 7.58 -1.52
C ASP A 190 23.95 6.74 -0.24
N PHE A 191 23.40 7.34 0.83
CA PHE A 191 23.10 6.62 2.05
C PHE A 191 21.98 5.59 1.83
N LEU A 192 20.88 5.99 1.18
CA LEU A 192 19.79 5.06 0.86
C LEU A 192 20.26 3.89 -0.01
N ASN A 193 21.11 4.17 -1.00
CA ASN A 193 21.73 3.16 -1.85
C ASN A 193 22.68 2.25 -1.07
N SER A 194 23.41 2.80 -0.08
CA SER A 194 24.27 2.00 0.79
C SER A 194 23.48 1.00 1.65
N LEU A 195 22.24 1.33 2.02
CA LEU A 195 21.35 0.40 2.74
C LEU A 195 20.87 -0.75 1.83
N LYS A 196 20.72 -0.48 0.52
CA LYS A 196 20.35 -1.46 -0.49
C LYS A 196 21.51 -2.37 -0.91
N ALA A 197 22.75 -1.99 -0.60
CA ALA A 197 23.93 -2.77 -0.95
C ALA A 197 23.80 -4.23 -0.46
N ASP A 198 24.20 -5.18 -1.31
CA ASP A 198 24.16 -6.63 -1.06
C ASP A 198 22.77 -7.27 -0.88
N GLY A 199 21.69 -6.48 -0.92
CA GLY A 199 20.31 -6.96 -0.89
C GLY A 199 19.72 -7.10 -2.29
N GLN A 200 18.92 -8.15 -2.51
CA GLN A 200 18.08 -8.29 -3.69
C GLN A 200 16.72 -7.63 -3.42
N GLU A 201 16.32 -6.65 -4.24
CA GLU A 201 14.99 -6.07 -4.17
C GLU A 201 13.92 -7.13 -4.48
N THR A 202 12.95 -7.25 -3.58
CA THR A 202 11.83 -8.20 -3.67
C THR A 202 10.48 -7.50 -3.81
N LEU A 203 10.39 -6.26 -3.34
CA LEU A 203 9.24 -5.39 -3.47
C LEU A 203 9.72 -3.95 -3.55
N GLU A 204 9.12 -3.19 -4.46
CA GLU A 204 9.22 -1.73 -4.49
C GLU A 204 7.81 -1.16 -4.40
N GLU A 205 7.61 -0.19 -3.53
CA GLU A 205 6.34 0.50 -3.40
C GLU A 205 6.59 1.98 -3.13
N LYS A 206 5.76 2.87 -3.67
CA LYS A 206 5.82 4.30 -3.36
C LYS A 206 4.44 4.93 -3.44
N GLY A 207 4.21 5.89 -2.56
CA GLY A 207 3.06 6.77 -2.60
C GLY A 207 3.49 8.13 -3.10
N SER A 208 2.84 8.63 -4.13
CA SER A 208 3.14 9.92 -4.73
C SER A 208 1.91 10.81 -4.77
N ARG A 209 2.16 12.11 -4.78
CA ARG A 209 1.17 13.14 -5.03
C ARG A 209 1.56 13.97 -6.24
N ILE A 210 0.60 14.17 -7.12
CA ILE A 210 0.76 14.84 -8.40
C ILE A 210 -0.28 15.96 -8.49
N TYR A 211 0.18 17.15 -8.83
CA TYR A 211 -0.66 18.34 -9.00
C TYR A 211 -0.67 18.79 -10.45
N TYR A 212 -1.86 19.11 -10.95
CA TYR A 212 -2.10 19.63 -12.30
C TYR A 212 -2.28 21.16 -12.29
N GLN A 213 -2.34 21.76 -13.48
CA GLN A 213 -2.33 23.22 -13.66
C GLN A 213 -3.48 23.95 -12.96
N GLU A 214 -4.67 23.35 -12.93
CA GLU A 214 -5.88 23.97 -12.37
C GLU A 214 -6.13 23.53 -10.92
N GLY A 215 -5.16 22.89 -10.28
CA GLY A 215 -5.20 22.50 -8.88
C GLY A 215 -5.77 21.12 -8.60
N GLU A 216 -6.02 20.29 -9.62
CA GLU A 216 -6.36 18.88 -9.42
C GLU A 216 -5.22 18.14 -8.75
N GLU A 217 -5.58 17.23 -7.84
CA GLU A 217 -4.65 16.41 -7.07
C GLU A 217 -4.88 14.94 -7.40
N LEU A 218 -3.81 14.26 -7.83
CA LEU A 218 -3.73 12.82 -7.99
C LEU A 218 -2.82 12.25 -6.91
N VAL A 219 -3.39 11.47 -6.00
CA VAL A 219 -2.65 10.61 -5.06
C VAL A 219 -2.56 9.22 -5.68
N VAL A 220 -1.37 8.64 -5.74
CA VAL A 220 -1.15 7.34 -6.39
C VAL A 220 -0.22 6.48 -5.53
N VAL A 221 -0.50 5.18 -5.48
CA VAL A 221 0.41 4.16 -4.94
C VAL A 221 0.85 3.27 -6.09
N GLU A 222 2.15 3.22 -6.32
CA GLU A 222 2.77 2.29 -7.26
C GLU A 222 3.40 1.12 -6.49
N ARG A 223 3.18 -0.11 -6.96
CA ARG A 223 3.81 -1.33 -6.46
C ARG A 223 4.46 -2.06 -7.63
N SER A 224 5.76 -2.29 -7.57
CA SER A 224 6.55 -2.98 -8.60
C SER A 224 6.31 -2.40 -10.01
N GLY A 225 6.22 -1.07 -10.12
CA GLY A 225 6.00 -0.35 -11.37
C GLY A 225 4.55 -0.33 -11.88
N LYS A 226 3.61 -0.96 -11.17
CA LYS A 226 2.18 -0.90 -11.48
C LYS A 226 1.47 0.06 -10.52
N VAL A 227 0.48 0.78 -11.00
CA VAL A 227 -0.46 1.52 -10.15
C VAL A 227 -1.31 0.49 -9.42
N GLN A 228 -1.15 0.45 -8.11
CA GLN A 228 -1.92 -0.40 -7.21
C GLN A 228 -3.20 0.32 -6.75
N SER A 229 -3.13 1.63 -6.52
CA SER A 229 -4.29 2.45 -6.21
C SER A 229 -4.06 3.89 -6.61
N PHE A 230 -5.13 4.62 -6.84
CA PHE A 230 -5.05 6.05 -7.05
C PHE A 230 -6.35 6.76 -6.67
N SER A 231 -6.25 8.05 -6.38
CA SER A 231 -7.37 8.94 -6.08
C SER A 231 -7.14 10.27 -6.78
N LEU A 232 -8.06 10.66 -7.66
CA LEU A 232 -8.01 11.93 -8.38
C LEU A 232 -9.16 12.82 -7.94
N SER A 233 -8.82 14.00 -7.44
CA SER A 233 -9.78 15.02 -7.01
C SER A 233 -9.83 16.18 -8.01
N LYS A 234 -11.03 16.52 -8.45
CA LYS A 234 -11.31 17.66 -9.34
C LYS A 234 -12.56 18.40 -8.87
N GLY A 235 -12.38 19.62 -8.38
CA GLY A 235 -13.47 20.38 -7.77
C GLY A 235 -14.00 19.68 -6.52
N GLU A 236 -15.30 19.41 -6.48
CA GLU A 236 -15.97 18.74 -5.35
C GLU A 236 -16.08 17.22 -5.51
N LYS A 237 -15.54 16.64 -6.59
CA LYS A 237 -15.61 15.21 -6.87
C LYS A 237 -14.26 14.53 -6.73
N THR A 238 -14.29 13.28 -6.28
CA THR A 238 -13.11 12.43 -6.20
C THR A 238 -13.39 11.07 -6.79
N PHE A 239 -12.55 10.62 -7.72
CA PHE A 239 -12.57 9.26 -8.24
C PHE A 239 -11.43 8.46 -7.62
N SER A 240 -11.73 7.36 -6.94
CA SER A 240 -10.74 6.55 -6.24
C SER A 240 -10.82 5.09 -6.66
N CYS A 241 -9.67 4.49 -6.93
CA CYS A 241 -9.51 3.09 -7.27
C CYS A 241 -8.52 2.39 -6.34
N THR A 242 -8.77 1.12 -6.05
CA THR A 242 -7.91 0.25 -5.25
C THR A 242 -7.69 -1.08 -5.94
N GLU A 243 -6.51 -1.67 -5.76
CA GLU A 243 -6.12 -2.97 -6.32
C GLU A 243 -6.19 -2.99 -7.85
N THR A 244 -5.82 -1.88 -8.51
CA THR A 244 -5.86 -1.74 -9.98
C THR A 244 -4.84 -2.60 -10.72
N ASP A 245 -3.91 -3.22 -9.98
CA ASP A 245 -2.93 -4.20 -10.44
C ASP A 245 -3.43 -5.65 -10.27
N ALA A 246 -4.69 -5.86 -9.88
CA ALA A 246 -5.30 -7.17 -9.65
C ALA A 246 -6.72 -7.26 -10.22
N SER A 247 -7.22 -8.49 -10.40
CA SER A 247 -8.60 -8.73 -10.86
C SER A 247 -9.68 -8.35 -9.83
N THR A 248 -9.27 -8.06 -8.59
CA THR A 248 -10.13 -7.54 -7.51
C THR A 248 -10.27 -6.02 -7.54
N SER A 249 -9.75 -5.36 -8.58
CA SER A 249 -9.82 -3.90 -8.77
C SER A 249 -11.23 -3.36 -8.55
N HIS A 250 -11.31 -2.25 -7.82
CA HIS A 250 -12.56 -1.57 -7.54
C HIS A 250 -12.37 -0.06 -7.57
N CYS A 251 -13.34 0.65 -8.16
CA CYS A 251 -13.36 2.10 -8.21
C CYS A 251 -14.70 2.68 -7.76
N GLN A 252 -14.64 3.87 -7.17
CA GLN A 252 -15.80 4.63 -6.72
C GLN A 252 -15.67 6.11 -7.10
N CYS A 253 -16.80 6.71 -7.44
CA CYS A 253 -16.96 8.14 -7.65
C CYS A 253 -17.66 8.73 -6.42
N LEU A 254 -16.99 9.64 -5.73
CA LEU A 254 -17.43 10.32 -4.52
C LEU A 254 -17.78 11.78 -4.80
#